data_AF-A0A7X6AT07-F1
#
_entry.id   AF-A0A7X6AT07-F1
#
_cell.length_a   1.000
_cell.length_b   1.000
_cell.length_c   1.000
_cell.angle_alpha   90.00
_cell.angle_beta   90.00
_cell.angle_gamma   90.00
#
_symmetry.space_group_name_H-M   'P 1'
#
loop_
_entity.id
_entity.type
_entity.pdbx_description
1 polymer ?
#
loop_
_entity_poly.entity_id
_entity_poly.type
_entity_poly.pdbx_seq_one_letter_code
_entity_poly.pdbx_strand_id
1 'polypeptide(L)' 'AVQPVFGDLVRECLRIESELGKPQDIEWAVDHGELYLVQARPITTGAADVGTDDGFDVSTEESATFTTAGIGESLPGVVP' A
#
# COMPACT_ATOMS: atom_id res chain seq x y z
N ALA A 1 -7.82 -27.31 -2.60
CA ALA A 1 -6.47 -26.78 -2.33
C ALA A 1 -6.33 -25.49 -3.11
N VAL A 2 -6.27 -24.35 -2.42
CA VAL A 2 -6.03 -23.04 -3.03
C VAL A 2 -4.59 -23.08 -3.55
N GLN A 3 -4.44 -22.87 -4.86
CA GLN A 3 -3.37 -23.44 -5.69
C GLN A 3 -2.02 -22.69 -5.55
N PRO A 4 -0.88 -23.36 -5.76
CA PRO A 4 0.51 -22.86 -5.56
C PRO A 4 0.86 -21.49 -6.21
N VAL A 5 0.03 -21.02 -7.15
CA VAL A 5 0.23 -19.82 -7.96
C VAL A 5 0.36 -18.53 -7.13
N PHE A 6 -0.26 -18.45 -5.95
CA PHE A 6 -0.19 -17.23 -5.12
C PHE A 6 1.21 -16.92 -4.60
N GLY A 7 2.02 -17.94 -4.31
CA GLY A 7 3.40 -17.74 -3.87
C GLY A 7 4.26 -17.12 -4.98
N ASP A 8 4.06 -17.58 -6.21
CA ASP A 8 4.77 -17.06 -7.38
C ASP A 8 4.26 -15.66 -7.77
N LEU A 9 2.95 -15.42 -7.66
CA LEU A 9 2.36 -14.09 -7.86
C LEU A 9 2.97 -13.04 -6.92
N VAL A 10 3.03 -13.32 -5.61
CA VAL A 10 3.61 -12.38 -4.64
C VAL A 10 5.08 -12.09 -4.96
N ARG A 11 5.86 -13.14 -5.30
CA ARG A 11 7.27 -12.97 -5.66
C ARG A 11 7.45 -12.07 -6.88
N GLU A 12 6.67 -12.30 -7.93
CA GLU A 12 6.77 -11.51 -9.16
C GLU A 12 6.27 -10.06 -8.97
N CYS A 13 5.20 -9.85 -8.21
CA CYS A 13 4.72 -8.49 -7.90
C CYS A 13 5.78 -7.67 -7.14
N LEU A 14 6.43 -8.27 -6.13
CA LEU A 14 7.51 -7.61 -5.37
C LEU A 14 8.75 -7.35 -6.24
N ARG A 15 9.08 -8.26 -7.15
CA ARG A 15 10.17 -8.05 -8.11
C ARG A 15 9.88 -6.85 -9.02
N ILE A 16 8.66 -6.76 -9.56
CA ILE A 16 8.25 -5.65 -10.43
C ILE A 16 8.25 -4.32 -9.68
N GLU A 17 7.75 -4.28 -8.44
CA GLU A 17 7.81 -3.08 -7.59
C GLU A 17 9.25 -2.61 -7.38
N SER A 18 10.16 -3.54 -7.06
CA SER A 18 11.59 -3.26 -6.87
C SER A 18 12.25 -2.72 -8.15
N GLU A 19 11.94 -3.30 -9.32
CA GLU A 19 12.50 -2.88 -10.61
C GLU A 19 11.96 -1.53 -11.09
N LEU A 20 10.69 -1.23 -10.81
CA LEU A 20 10.05 0.03 -11.21
C LEU A 20 10.20 1.15 -10.17
N GLY A 21 10.71 0.84 -8.98
CA GLY A 21 11.11 1.80 -7.94
C GLY A 21 9.95 2.54 -7.27
N LYS A 22 8.71 2.09 -7.47
CA LYS A 22 7.49 2.66 -6.89
C LYS A 22 6.46 1.55 -6.67
N PRO A 23 5.53 1.71 -5.70
CA PRO A 23 4.39 0.81 -5.57
C PRO A 23 3.60 0.68 -6.87
N GLN A 24 3.26 -0.54 -7.23
CA GLN A 24 2.58 -0.86 -8.49
C GLN A 24 1.18 -1.42 -8.25
N ASP A 25 0.25 -1.00 -9.08
CA ASP A 25 -1.05 -1.64 -9.30
C ASP A 25 -0.88 -2.63 -10.46
N ILE A 26 -0.97 -3.93 -10.16
CA ILE A 26 -0.62 -5.02 -11.08
C ILE A 26 -1.87 -5.87 -11.38
N GLU A 27 -2.20 -5.97 -12.67
CA GLU A 27 -3.24 -6.87 -13.15
C GLU A 27 -2.62 -8.20 -13.58
N TRP A 28 -3.25 -9.30 -13.19
CA TRP A 28 -2.79 -10.66 -13.45
C TRP A 28 -3.95 -11.59 -13.76
N ALA A 29 -3.64 -12.70 -14.43
CA ALA A 29 -4.58 -13.75 -14.76
C ALA A 29 -3.93 -15.12 -14.57
N VAL A 30 -4.76 -16.14 -14.36
CA VAL A 30 -4.31 -17.54 -14.34
C VAL A 30 -5.11 -18.30 -15.38
N ASP A 31 -4.40 -18.97 -16.28
CA ASP A 31 -4.98 -19.86 -17.27
C ASP A 31 -4.23 -21.19 -17.25
N HIS A 32 -4.97 -22.30 -17.21
CA HIS A 32 -4.40 -23.66 -17.14
C HIS A 32 -3.32 -23.88 -16.04
N GLY A 33 -3.36 -23.12 -14.95
CA GLY A 33 -2.39 -23.20 -13.85
C GLY A 33 -1.14 -22.34 -14.04
N GLU A 34 -1.03 -21.63 -15.15
CA GLU A 34 0.05 -20.70 -15.46
C GLU A 34 -0.34 -19.28 -15.09
N LEU A 35 0.63 -18.53 -14.54
CA LEU A 35 0.46 -17.13 -14.15
C LEU A 35 0.84 -16.20 -15.29
N TYR A 36 -0.01 -15.22 -15.58
CA TYR A 36 0.21 -14.16 -16.55
C TYR A 36 0.09 -12.80 -15.87
N LEU A 37 1.06 -11.92 -16.08
CA LEU A 37 1.00 -10.52 -15.67
C LEU A 37 0.65 -9.69 -16.90
N VAL A 38 -0.51 -9.02 -16.86
CA VAL A 38 -1.09 -8.36 -18.05
C VAL A 38 -0.89 -6.85 -18.04
N GLN A 39 -0.71 -6.25 -16.86
CA GLN A 39 -0.42 -4.82 -16.71
C GLN A 39 0.32 -4.54 -15.40
N ALA A 40 1.20 -3.54 -15.41
CA ALA A 40 1.77 -2.93 -14.22
C ALA A 40 1.81 -1.41 -14.39
N ARG A 41 1.28 -0.66 -13.43
CA ARG A 41 1.30 0.81 -13.44
C ARG A 41 1.55 1.37 -12.04
N PRO A 42 2.22 2.53 -11.89
CA PRO A 42 2.46 3.13 -10.58
C PRO A 42 1.14 3.50 -9.87
N ILE A 43 1.05 3.21 -8.58
CA ILE A 43 0.01 3.76 -7.72
C ILE A 43 0.28 5.26 -7.55
N THR A 44 -0.73 6.08 -7.81
CA THR A 44 -0.62 7.55 -7.76
C THR A 44 -1.37 8.18 -6.58
N THR A 45 -2.12 7.37 -5.83
CA THR A 45 -2.89 7.79 -4.67
C THR A 45 -2.17 7.44 -3.38
N GLY A 46 -2.07 8.38 -2.42
CA GLY A 46 -1.75 8.05 -1.02
C GLY A 46 -0.28 8.10 -0.61
N ALA A 47 0.66 8.34 -1.51
CA ALA A 47 1.97 8.84 -1.07
C ALA A 47 1.82 10.34 -0.85
N ALA A 48 1.66 10.77 0.41
CA ALA A 48 2.09 12.11 0.76
C ALA A 48 3.54 12.20 0.28
N ASP A 49 3.83 13.15 -0.61
CA ASP A 49 5.21 13.44 -0.95
C ASP A 49 5.94 13.62 0.38
N VAL A 50 7.11 12.99 0.55
CA VAL A 50 7.96 13.19 1.74
C VAL A 50 8.34 14.68 1.92
N GLY A 51 8.00 15.53 0.96
CA GLY A 51 8.11 17.00 1.02
C GLY A 51 6.86 17.75 1.50
N THR A 52 5.78 17.10 1.93
CA THR A 52 4.63 17.74 2.60
C THR A 52 4.69 17.67 4.12
N ASP A 53 5.85 17.33 4.68
CA ASP A 53 6.12 17.51 6.11
C ASP A 53 6.00 18.99 6.45
N ASP A 54 4.91 19.36 7.11
CA ASP A 54 4.63 20.72 7.57
C ASP A 54 5.41 21.07 8.86
N GLY A 55 6.26 20.15 9.33
CA GLY A 55 7.06 20.25 10.54
C GLY A 55 6.33 19.84 11.81
N PHE A 56 5.06 19.39 11.72
CA PHE A 56 4.28 18.90 12.85
C PHE A 56 4.11 17.37 12.85
N ASP A 57 4.59 16.67 11.83
CA ASP A 57 4.52 15.22 11.77
C ASP A 57 5.46 14.56 12.80
N VAL A 58 4.91 13.62 13.57
CA VAL A 58 5.68 12.78 14.49
C VAL A 58 5.95 11.45 13.81
N SER A 59 7.22 11.04 13.74
CA SER A 59 7.57 9.72 13.22
C SER A 59 6.89 8.64 14.06
N THR A 60 6.01 7.86 13.43
CA THR A 60 5.32 6.73 14.06
C THR A 60 5.98 5.42 13.70
N GLU A 61 5.93 4.48 14.63
CA GLU A 61 6.39 3.11 14.41
C GLU A 61 5.40 2.36 13.49
N GLU A 62 5.85 1.36 12.74
CA GLU A 62 4.97 0.58 11.83
C GLU A 62 3.75 -0.04 12.54
N SER A 63 3.87 -0.32 13.83
CA SER A 63 2.82 -0.91 14.65
C SER A 63 1.98 0.12 15.43
N ALA A 64 2.19 1.42 15.19
CA ALA A 64 1.47 2.46 15.88
C ALA A 64 -0.04 2.36 15.63
N THR A 65 -0.82 2.48 16.71
CA THR A 65 -2.27 2.56 16.61
C THR A 65 -2.69 4.02 16.54
N PHE A 66 -3.31 4.42 15.44
CA PHE A 66 -3.87 5.75 15.28
C PHE A 66 -5.28 5.83 15.87
N THR A 67 -5.59 6.95 16.52
CA THR A 67 -6.90 7.22 17.13
C THR A 67 -7.30 8.67 16.92
N THR A 68 -8.61 8.93 16.83
CA THR A 68 -9.17 10.29 16.73
C THR A 68 -9.25 10.99 18.09
N ALA A 69 -8.77 10.38 19.18
CA ALA A 69 -8.87 10.94 20.54
C ALA A 69 -8.31 12.37 20.64
N GLY A 70 -7.14 12.65 20.06
CA GLY A 70 -6.56 13.99 20.07
C GLY A 70 -7.41 15.04 19.33
N ILE A 71 -8.11 14.63 18.27
CA ILE A 71 -9.09 15.49 17.58
C ILE A 71 -10.30 15.71 18.49
N GLY A 72 -10.79 14.67 19.16
CA GLY A 72 -11.91 14.79 20.11
C GLY A 72 -11.60 15.69 21.31
N GLU A 73 -10.35 15.67 21.80
CA GLU A 73 -9.87 16.57 22.86
C GLU A 73 -9.76 18.01 22.39
N SER A 74 -9.19 18.22 21.20
CA SER A 74 -8.94 19.56 20.64
C SER A 74 -10.20 20.21 20.06
N LEU A 75 -11.12 19.41 19.52
CA LEU A 75 -12.34 19.81 18.84
C LEU A 75 -13.54 18.95 19.28
N PRO A 76 -14.08 19.17 20.49
CA PRO A 76 -15.22 18.40 20.99
C PRO A 76 -16.45 18.50 20.06
N GLY A 77 -17.01 17.34 19.69
CA GLY A 77 -18.22 17.25 18.86
C GLY A 77 -18.00 17.22 17.34
N VAL A 78 -16.75 17.29 16.86
CA VAL A 78 -16.42 17.13 15.43
C VAL A 78 -16.34 15.66 15.01
N VAL A 79 -15.88 14.80 15.91
CA VAL A 79 -15.82 13.35 15.71
C VAL A 79 -16.92 12.66 16.51
N PRO A 80 -17.44 11.49 16.04
CA PRO A 80 -18.51 10.74 16.70
C PRO A 80 -18.21 10.36 18.15
#